data_AF-A0A8C0R1W6-F1
#
_entry.id   AF-A0A8C0R1W6-F1
#
_cell.length_a   1.000
_cell.length_b   1.000
_cell.length_c   1.000
_cell.angle_alpha   90.00
_cell.angle_beta   90.00
_cell.angle_gamma   90.00
#
_symmetry.space_group_name_H-M   'P 1'
#
loop_
_entity.id
_entity.type
_entity.pdbx_description
1 polymer ?
#
loop_
_entity_poly.entity_id
_entity_poly.type
_entity_poly.pdbx_seq_one_letter_code
_entity_poly.pdbx_strand_id
1 'polypeptide(L)'
;MAQFICNLAKKALALMNAAVTYSKPPLATFWHCARVELIPPASAEIPTAIQRLKKIVKSTQTGSFKQLTVKEALLNGLVSTKVWMCFYFSEIIGKHGIIGYNV
;
A
#
# COMPACT_ATOMS: atom_id res chain seq x y z
N MET A 1 -2.72 -28.68 -38.79
CA MET A 1 -3.15 -27.52 -37.98
C MET A 1 -3.24 -27.85 -36.48
N ALA A 2 -3.91 -28.94 -36.08
CA ALA A 2 -4.06 -29.34 -34.67
C ALA A 2 -2.74 -29.54 -33.89
N GLN A 3 -1.72 -30.16 -34.49
CA GLN A 3 -0.44 -30.38 -33.80
C GLN A 3 0.35 -29.08 -33.52
N PHE A 4 0.21 -28.08 -34.39
CA PHE A 4 0.80 -26.76 -34.17
C PHE A 4 0.13 -26.04 -33.00
N ILE A 5 -1.20 -26.10 -32.91
CA ILE A 5 -1.98 -25.58 -31.78
C ILE A 5 -1.59 -26.28 -30.47
N CYS A 6 -1.47 -27.61 -30.48
CA CYS A 6 -1.03 -28.37 -29.30
C CYS A 6 0.40 -28.00 -28.85
N ASN A 7 1.33 -27.79 -29.78
CA ASN A 7 2.69 -27.36 -29.44
C ASN A 7 2.75 -25.92 -28.93
N LEU A 8 1.90 -25.04 -29.46
CA LEU A 8 1.81 -23.64 -29.01
C LEU A 8 1.19 -23.56 -27.61
N ALA A 9 0.18 -24.38 -27.31
CA ALA A 9 -0.38 -24.53 -25.96
C ALA A 9 0.66 -25.07 -24.96
N LYS A 10 1.47 -26.07 -25.34
CA LYS A 10 2.57 -26.57 -24.50
C LYS A 10 3.63 -25.52 -24.20
N LYS A 11 3.99 -24.69 -25.20
CA LYS A 11 4.93 -23.57 -25.02
C LYS A 11 4.33 -22.44 -24.18
N ALA A 12 3.04 -22.14 -24.35
CA ALA A 12 2.34 -21.16 -23.53
C ALA A 12 2.29 -21.61 -22.05
N LEU A 13 2.03 -22.89 -21.81
CA LEU A 13 2.06 -23.47 -20.47
C LEU A 13 3.48 -23.40 -19.86
N ALA A 14 4.52 -23.67 -20.66
CA ALA A 14 5.91 -23.52 -20.21
C ALA A 14 6.26 -22.07 -19.85
N LEU A 15 5.79 -21.10 -20.65
CA LEU A 15 5.95 -19.66 -20.37
C LEU A 15 5.19 -19.22 -19.10
N MET A 16 3.96 -19.70 -18.90
CA MET A 16 3.20 -19.44 -17.68
C MET A 16 3.90 -20.00 -16.44
N ASN A 17 4.42 -21.22 -16.53
CA ASN A 17 5.20 -21.80 -15.45
C ASN A 17 6.45 -20.98 -15.16
N ALA A 18 7.20 -20.55 -16.18
CA ALA A 18 8.37 -19.69 -16.02
C ALA A 18 8.03 -18.33 -15.39
N ALA A 19 6.92 -17.71 -15.80
CA ALA A 19 6.44 -16.45 -15.24
C ALA A 19 6.04 -16.60 -13.77
N VAL A 20 5.42 -17.72 -13.40
CA VAL A 20 5.09 -18.05 -12.01
C VAL A 20 6.37 -18.25 -11.19
N THR A 21 7.37 -18.99 -11.69
CA THR A 21 8.63 -19.18 -10.97
C THR A 21 9.38 -17.87 -10.77
N TYR A 22 9.34 -16.98 -11.77
CA TYR A 22 9.96 -15.66 -11.70
C TYR A 22 9.25 -14.73 -10.70
N SER A 23 7.92 -14.77 -10.64
CA SER A 23 7.12 -13.87 -9.79
C SER A 23 7.05 -14.31 -8.32
N LYS A 24 7.32 -15.58 -8.02
CA LYS A 24 7.30 -16.13 -6.65
C LYS A 24 8.24 -15.40 -5.67
N PRO A 25 9.54 -15.22 -5.95
CA PRO A 25 10.45 -14.56 -5.00
C PRO A 25 10.06 -13.12 -4.62
N PRO A 26 9.77 -12.19 -5.55
CA PRO A 26 9.38 -10.83 -5.18
C PRO A 26 8.02 -10.80 -4.46
N LEU A 27 7.10 -11.69 -4.83
CA LEU A 27 5.81 -11.79 -4.15
C LEU A 27 5.96 -12.30 -2.71
N ALA A 28 6.89 -13.23 -2.46
CA ALA A 28 7.19 -13.70 -1.11
C ALA A 28 7.76 -12.59 -0.23
N THR A 29 8.69 -11.79 -0.76
CA THR A 29 9.22 -10.60 -0.04
C THR A 29 8.12 -9.57 0.20
N PHE A 30 7.29 -9.28 -0.81
CA PHE A 30 6.14 -8.40 -0.66
C PHE A 30 5.18 -8.90 0.42
N TRP A 31 4.86 -10.20 0.43
CA TRP A 31 3.98 -10.81 1.42
C TRP A 31 4.54 -10.69 2.84
N HIS A 32 5.85 -10.92 3.00
CA HIS A 32 6.52 -10.74 4.29
C HIS A 32 6.40 -9.29 4.80
N CYS A 33 6.70 -8.29 3.96
CA CYS A 33 6.59 -6.88 4.32
C CYS A 33 5.12 -6.47 4.58
N ALA A 34 4.19 -6.88 3.73
CA ALA A 34 2.78 -6.60 3.88
C ALA A 34 2.23 -7.15 5.19
N ARG A 35 2.65 -8.35 5.59
CA ARG A 35 2.21 -8.97 6.86
C ARG A 35 2.73 -8.20 8.08
N VAL A 36 3.88 -7.56 8.02
CA VAL A 36 4.40 -6.83 9.19
C VAL A 36 3.90 -5.39 9.23
N GLU A 37 3.75 -4.76 8.06
CA GLU A 37 3.47 -3.31 7.99
C GLU A 37 2.01 -2.96 7.70
N LEU A 38 1.24 -3.83 7.04
CA LEU A 38 -0.14 -3.56 6.61
C LEU A 38 -1.19 -4.29 7.46
N ILE A 39 -0.77 -5.07 8.47
CA ILE A 39 -1.72 -5.68 9.40
C ILE A 39 -2.39 -4.59 10.23
N PRO A 40 -3.72 -4.67 10.46
CA PRO A 40 -4.41 -3.77 11.37
C PRO A 40 -3.69 -3.74 12.72
N PRO A 41 -3.31 -2.56 13.24
CA PRO A 41 -2.58 -2.45 14.49
C PRO A 41 -3.38 -3.10 15.62
N ALA A 42 -2.67 -3.69 16.58
CA ALA A 42 -3.32 -4.26 17.76
C ALA A 42 -4.07 -3.16 18.52
N SER A 43 -5.22 -3.50 19.12
CA SER A 43 -6.06 -2.54 19.86
C SER A 43 -5.31 -1.81 20.98
N ALA A 44 -4.27 -2.44 21.54
CA ALA A 44 -3.39 -1.86 22.54
C ALA A 44 -2.51 -0.70 22.02
N GLU A 45 -2.29 -0.57 20.71
CA GLU A 45 -1.46 0.50 20.12
C GLU A 45 -2.27 1.76 19.82
N ILE A 46 -3.60 1.66 19.76
CA ILE A 46 -4.51 2.77 19.48
C ILE A 46 -4.38 3.90 20.51
N PRO A 47 -4.34 3.65 21.84
CA PRO A 47 -4.16 4.71 22.82
C PRO A 47 -2.83 5.46 22.63
N THR A 48 -1.77 4.74 22.29
CA THR A 48 -0.45 5.33 22.02
C THR A 48 -0.49 6.23 20.79
N ALA A 49 -1.18 5.83 19.72
CA ALA A 49 -1.37 6.65 18.53
C ALA A 49 -2.16 7.94 18.85
N ILE A 50 -3.23 7.85 19.65
CA ILE A 50 -4.02 9.00 20.10
C ILE A 50 -3.15 9.96 20.93
N GLN A 51 -2.30 9.44 21.82
CA GLN A 51 -1.38 10.27 22.59
C GLN A 51 -0.36 10.99 21.70
N ARG A 52 0.17 10.33 20.67
CA ARG A 52 1.08 10.95 19.69
C ARG A 52 0.39 12.08 18.94
N LEU A 53 -0.86 11.88 18.52
CA LEU A 53 -1.65 12.93 17.87
C LEU A 53 -1.83 14.15 18.79
N LYS A 54 -2.17 13.94 20.07
CA LYS A 54 -2.28 15.03 21.05
C LYS A 54 -0.97 15.82 21.20
N LYS A 55 0.19 15.16 21.15
CA LYS A 55 1.49 15.84 21.18
C LYS A 55 1.74 16.69 19.94
N ILE A 56 1.36 16.21 18.75
CA ILE A 56 1.47 16.98 17.50
C ILE A 56 0.61 18.24 17.59
N VAL A 57 -0.65 18.12 18.03
CA VAL A 57 -1.56 19.26 18.19
C VAL A 57 -0.98 20.31 19.16
N LYS A 58 -0.44 19.86 20.31
CA LYS A 58 0.23 20.76 21.25
C LYS A 58 1.46 21.44 20.63
N SER A 59 2.30 20.69 19.91
CA SER A 59 3.48 21.24 19.21
C SER A 59 3.11 22.31 18.17
N THR A 60 2.01 22.10 17.44
CA THR A 60 1.46 23.10 16.51
C THR A 60 0.96 24.34 17.24
N GLN A 61 0.23 24.18 18.36
CA GLN A 61 -0.27 25.30 19.18
C GLN A 61 0.88 26.13 19.79
N THR A 62 1.95 25.48 20.25
CA THR A 62 3.13 26.15 20.81
C THR A 62 4.01 26.79 19.72
N GLY A 63 3.72 26.58 18.43
CA GLY A 63 4.50 27.14 17.32
C GLY A 63 5.83 26.44 17.06
N SER A 64 6.09 25.30 17.72
CA SER A 64 7.35 24.54 17.60
C SER A 64 7.52 23.89 16.22
N PHE A 65 6.45 23.80 15.43
CA PHE A 65 6.51 23.33 14.04
C PHE A 65 7.45 24.16 13.15
N LYS A 66 7.73 25.43 13.51
CA LYS A 66 8.64 26.32 12.77
C LYS A 66 10.11 25.90 12.88
N GLN A 67 10.46 25.02 13.82
CA GLN A 67 11.81 24.50 14.00
C GLN A 67 12.09 23.26 13.11
N LEU A 68 11.07 22.72 12.44
CA LEU A 68 11.23 21.55 11.57
C LEU A 68 12.05 21.90 10.34
N THR A 69 12.97 21.01 9.99
CA THR A 69 13.74 21.16 8.75
C THR A 69 12.86 20.87 7.53
N VAL A 70 13.18 21.48 6.38
CA VAL A 70 12.40 21.29 5.14
C VAL A 70 12.32 19.80 4.75
N LYS A 71 13.40 19.04 5.01
CA LYS A 71 13.43 17.59 4.76
C LYS A 71 12.39 16.85 5.59
N GLU A 72 12.29 17.14 6.89
CA GLU A 72 11.29 16.52 7.77
C GLU A 72 9.87 16.91 7.39
N ALA A 73 9.66 18.19 7.05
CA ALA A 73 8.35 18.66 6.59
C ALA A 73 7.90 17.94 5.31
N LEU A 74 8.81 17.77 4.33
CA LEU A 74 8.52 17.04 3.11
C LEU A 74 8.24 15.56 3.37
N LEU A 75 9.03 14.89 4.21
CA LEU A 75 8.81 13.49 4.58
C LEU A 75 7.45 13.30 5.26
N ASN A 76 7.10 14.16 6.22
CA ASN A 76 5.80 14.12 6.88
C ASN A 76 4.65 14.43 5.91
N GLY A 77 4.87 15.33 4.94
CA GLY A 77 3.92 15.58 3.85
C GLY A 77 3.70 14.37 2.96
N LEU A 78 4.77 13.69 2.53
CA LEU A 78 4.70 12.46 1.74
C LEU A 78 3.93 11.34 2.46
N VAL A 79 4.20 11.14 3.74
CA VAL A 79 3.46 10.17 4.56
C VAL A 79 1.99 10.57 4.69
N SER A 80 1.69 11.85 4.88
CA SER A 80 0.32 12.36 4.96
C SER A 80 -0.45 12.12 3.66
N THR A 81 0.17 12.38 2.51
CA THR A 81 -0.42 12.11 1.19
C THR A 81 -0.66 10.61 0.98
N LYS A 82 0.27 9.74 1.41
CA LYS A 82 0.08 8.27 1.35
C LYS A 82 -1.16 7.83 2.13
N VAL A 83 -1.35 8.37 3.34
CA VAL A 83 -2.55 8.08 4.16
C VAL A 83 -3.82 8.59 3.48
N TRP A 84 -3.77 9.77 2.88
CA TRP A 84 -4.91 10.32 2.13
C TRP A 84 -5.27 9.47 0.91
N MET A 85 -4.28 8.97 0.17
CA MET A 85 -4.51 8.01 -0.92
C MET A 85 -5.15 6.71 -0.45
N CYS A 86 -4.86 6.23 0.77
CA CYS A 86 -5.52 5.05 1.35
C CYS A 86 -7.05 5.23 1.50
N PHE A 87 -7.51 6.46 1.75
CA PHE A 87 -8.94 6.78 1.76
C PHE A 87 -9.56 6.59 0.37
N TYR A 88 -8.90 7.05 -0.69
CA TYR A 88 -9.37 6.84 -2.06
C TYR A 88 -9.37 5.35 -2.47
N PHE A 89 -8.40 4.56 -2.01
CA PHE A 89 -8.46 3.10 -2.20
C PHE A 89 -9.69 2.48 -1.55
N SER A 90 -10.07 2.98 -0.36
CA SER A 90 -11.28 2.53 0.34
C SER A 90 -12.55 2.90 -0.45
N GLU A 91 -12.58 4.07 -1.08
CA GLU A 91 -13.67 4.49 -1.96
C GLU A 91 -13.77 3.62 -3.22
N ILE A 92 -12.64 3.29 -3.86
CA ILE A 92 -12.59 2.41 -5.04
C ILE A 92 -13.16 1.03 -4.69
N ILE A 93 -12.82 0.49 -3.52
CA ILE A 93 -13.38 -0.78 -3.02
C ILE A 93 -14.88 -0.63 -2.75
N GLY A 94 -15.32 0.42 -2.04
CA GLY A 94 -16.72 0.64 -1.70
C GLY A 94 -17.64 0.84 -2.91
N LYS A 95 -17.12 1.44 -3.97
CA LYS A 95 -17.82 1.65 -5.24
C LYS A 95 -17.74 0.45 -6.19
N HIS A 96 -16.85 -0.50 -5.92
CA HIS A 96 -16.51 -1.62 -6.81
C HIS A 96 -16.14 -1.19 -8.24
N GLY A 97 -15.44 -0.06 -8.37
CA GLY A 97 -15.13 0.49 -9.68
C GLY A 97 -13.91 1.40 -9.66
N ILE A 98 -13.00 1.19 -10.61
CA ILE A 98 -11.78 2.01 -10.74
C ILE A 98 -12.14 3.40 -11.33
N ILE A 99 -13.13 3.47 -12.21
CA ILE A 99 -13.52 4.69 -12.92
C ILE A 99 -14.98 5.00 -12.66
N GLY A 100 -15.28 6.20 -12.15
CA GLY A 100 -16.65 6.70 -11.97
C GLY A 100 -17.50 5.87 -11.02
N TYR A 101 -18.68 6.37 -10.65
CA TYR A 101 -19.71 5.54 -10.03
C TYR A 101 -20.48 4.84 -11.14
N ASN A 102 -20.83 3.58 -10.93
CA ASN A 102 -21.71 2.87 -11.85
C ASN A 102 -23.14 3.39 -11.62
N VAL A 103 -23.51 4.43 -12.37
CA VAL A 103 -24.82 5.08 -12.34
C VAL A 103 -25.71 4.57 -13.47
#